data_AF-A0A920T9X3-F1
#
_entry.id   AF-A0A920T9X3-F1
#
_cell.length_a   1.000
_cell.length_b   1.000
_cell.length_c   1.000
_cell.angle_alpha   90.00
_cell.angle_beta   90.00
_cell.angle_gamma   90.00
#
_symmetry.space_group_name_H-M   'P 1'
#
loop_
_entity.id
_entity.type
_entity.pdbx_description
1 polymer ?
#
loop_
_entity_poly.entity_id
_entity_poly.type
_entity_poly.pdbx_seq_one_letter_code
_entity_poly.pdbx_strand_id
1 'polypeptide(L)'
;MRFVKFLTSTETVGPYARASQMLPGRKSVGPIFADQPDVTRILGLAAECPVADMGATSPSYYDIRKRMPPYLQSAFLGLKTPAEALAGFEREAEGVLRGQLASTQSVDHPGEESAQ
;
A
#
# COMPACT_ATOMS: atom_id res chain seq x y z
N MET A 1 5.16 1.37 26.75
CA MET A 1 5.32 -0.07 26.41
C MET A 1 4.22 -0.99 26.96
N ARG A 2 3.74 -0.86 28.22
CA ARG A 2 2.67 -1.74 28.76
C ARG A 2 1.40 -1.77 27.91
N PHE A 3 0.94 -0.61 27.44
CA PHE A 3 -0.24 -0.50 26.57
C PHE A 3 -0.07 -1.23 25.22
N VAL A 4 1.08 -1.07 24.55
CA VAL A 4 1.37 -1.78 23.30
C VAL A 4 1.44 -3.29 23.50
N LYS A 5 2.05 -3.74 24.60
CA LYS A 5 2.08 -5.17 24.98
C LYS A 5 0.67 -5.72 25.20
N PHE A 6 -0.20 -4.94 25.84
CA PHE A 6 -1.61 -5.30 26.02
C PHE A 6 -2.33 -5.39 24.67
N LEU A 7 -2.31 -4.33 23.84
CA LEU A 7 -3.00 -4.33 22.53
C LEU A 7 -2.55 -5.44 21.59
N THR A 8 -1.26 -5.79 21.65
CA THR A 8 -0.69 -6.87 20.84
C THR A 8 -0.71 -8.22 21.55
N SER A 9 -1.39 -8.38 22.68
CA SER A 9 -1.48 -9.67 23.37
C SER A 9 -2.36 -10.65 22.58
N THR A 10 -2.18 -11.96 22.79
CA THR A 10 -3.05 -12.98 22.18
C THR A 10 -4.52 -12.77 22.59
N GLU A 11 -4.74 -12.36 23.84
CA GLU A 11 -6.08 -12.13 24.42
C GLU A 11 -6.85 -11.02 23.69
N THR A 12 -6.17 -9.96 23.27
CA THR A 12 -6.81 -8.80 22.61
C THR A 12 -6.82 -8.90 21.10
N VAL A 13 -5.74 -9.41 20.51
CA VAL A 13 -5.56 -9.36 19.05
C VAL A 13 -6.51 -10.31 18.32
N GLY A 14 -6.89 -11.44 18.92
CA GLY A 14 -7.83 -12.39 18.35
C GLY A 14 -9.25 -11.79 18.17
N PRO A 15 -9.88 -11.30 19.26
CA PRO A 15 -11.18 -10.63 19.18
C PRO A 15 -11.17 -9.42 18.23
N TYR A 16 -10.10 -8.60 18.27
CA TYR A 16 -9.96 -7.46 17.36
C TYR A 16 -9.89 -7.89 15.89
N ALA A 17 -9.04 -8.87 15.57
CA ALA A 17 -8.90 -9.42 14.23
C ALA A 17 -10.23 -9.97 13.71
N ARG A 18 -10.96 -10.71 14.55
CA ARG A 18 -12.28 -11.24 14.21
C ARG A 18 -13.31 -10.13 13.95
N ALA A 19 -13.34 -9.08 14.77
CA ALA A 19 -14.28 -7.97 14.62
C ALA A 19 -13.99 -7.11 13.38
N SER A 20 -12.71 -6.88 13.07
CA SER A 20 -12.28 -6.04 11.95
C SER A 20 -12.13 -6.78 10.61
N GLN A 21 -12.27 -8.12 10.62
CA GLN A 21 -11.96 -8.99 9.48
C GLN A 21 -10.51 -8.82 8.98
N MET A 22 -9.60 -8.45 9.88
CA MET A 22 -8.17 -8.36 9.60
C MET A 22 -7.46 -9.63 10.06
N LEU A 23 -6.40 -10.03 9.36
CA LEU A 23 -5.60 -11.18 9.78
C LEU A 23 -4.75 -10.83 11.02
N PRO A 24 -4.75 -11.68 12.07
CA PRO A 24 -3.97 -11.41 13.26
C PRO A 24 -2.47 -11.56 12.96
N GLY A 25 -1.66 -10.61 13.44
CA GLY A 25 -0.20 -10.67 13.29
C GLY A 25 0.51 -11.73 14.15
N ARG A 26 -0.23 -12.58 14.89
CA ARG A 26 0.34 -13.60 15.79
C ARG A 26 -0.22 -14.99 15.51
N LYS A 27 0.69 -15.96 15.33
CA LYS A 27 0.35 -17.39 15.20
C LYS A 27 -0.39 -17.96 16.41
N SER A 28 -0.10 -17.46 17.62
CA SER A 28 -0.69 -17.93 18.88
C SER A 28 -2.20 -17.70 19.01
N VAL A 29 -2.79 -16.90 18.11
CA VAL A 29 -4.24 -16.62 18.07
C VAL A 29 -5.02 -17.82 17.52
N GLY A 30 -4.37 -18.71 16.78
CA GLY A 30 -5.02 -19.86 16.16
C GLY A 30 -5.96 -19.48 15.00
N PRO A 31 -6.78 -20.44 14.54
CA PRO A 31 -7.58 -20.30 13.32
C PRO A 31 -8.93 -19.63 13.58
N ILE A 32 -8.92 -18.33 13.93
CA ILE A 32 -10.14 -17.56 14.25
C ILE A 32 -11.14 -17.37 13.08
N PHE A 33 -10.78 -17.81 11.88
CA PHE A 33 -11.58 -17.78 10.67
C PHE A 33 -11.87 -19.18 10.11
N ALA A 34 -11.75 -20.24 10.92
CA ALA A 34 -11.99 -21.62 10.48
C ALA A 34 -13.42 -21.85 9.97
N ASP A 35 -14.38 -21.06 10.43
CA ASP A 35 -15.77 -21.05 9.97
C ASP A 35 -15.99 -20.26 8.68
N GLN A 36 -14.96 -19.60 8.15
CA GLN A 36 -14.99 -18.84 6.91
C GLN A 36 -14.15 -19.55 5.83
N PRO A 37 -14.76 -20.41 4.99
CA PRO A 37 -14.02 -21.23 4.03
C PRO A 37 -13.24 -20.39 3.01
N ASP A 38 -13.77 -19.23 2.60
CA ASP A 38 -13.08 -18.32 1.69
C ASP A 38 -11.83 -17.69 2.30
N VAL A 39 -11.89 -17.29 3.58
CA VAL A 39 -10.71 -16.76 4.28
C VAL A 39 -9.66 -17.85 4.43
N THR A 40 -10.07 -19.07 4.78
CA THR A 40 -9.16 -20.22 4.88
C THR A 40 -8.49 -20.53 3.54
N ARG A 41 -9.24 -20.46 2.43
CA ARG A 41 -8.70 -20.62 1.07
C ARG A 41 -7.67 -19.55 0.72
N ILE A 42 -7.98 -18.27 0.98
CA ILE A 42 -7.05 -17.16 0.72
C ILE A 42 -5.79 -17.29 1.58
N LEU A 43 -5.92 -17.70 2.84
CA LEU A 43 -4.77 -17.95 3.72
C LEU A 43 -3.90 -19.09 3.21
N GLY A 44 -4.50 -20.15 2.66
CA GLY A 44 -3.76 -21.24 1.99
C GLY A 44 -2.94 -20.72 0.81
N LEU A 45 -3.58 -19.97 -0.10
CA LEU A 45 -2.91 -19.35 -1.24
C LEU A 45 -1.79 -18.39 -0.81
N ALA A 46 -2.03 -17.57 0.22
CA ALA A 46 -1.03 -16.65 0.74
C ALA A 46 0.19 -17.37 1.35
N ALA A 47 0.00 -18.56 1.91
CA ALA A 47 1.10 -19.37 2.46
C ALA A 47 2.00 -19.98 1.38
N GLU A 48 1.50 -20.12 0.15
CA GLU A 48 2.28 -20.59 -1.02
C GLU A 48 3.14 -19.47 -1.64
N CYS A 49 2.78 -18.21 -1.39
CA CYS A 49 3.52 -17.07 -1.89
C CYS A 49 4.77 -16.78 -1.02
N PRO A 50 5.95 -16.58 -1.62
CA PRO A 50 7.09 -16.05 -0.86
C PRO A 50 6.74 -14.68 -0.29
N VAL A 51 7.28 -14.37 0.89
CA VAL A 51 7.14 -13.03 1.49
C VAL A 51 7.79 -12.03 0.54
N ALA A 52 6.96 -11.27 -0.18
CA ALA A 52 7.43 -10.17 -1.01
C ALA A 52 7.69 -8.96 -0.11
N ASP A 53 8.94 -8.49 -0.03
CA ASP A 53 9.19 -7.13 0.42
C ASP A 53 8.67 -6.19 -0.66
N MET A 54 7.48 -5.64 -0.43
CA MET A 54 6.86 -4.68 -1.33
C MET A 54 7.52 -3.30 -1.26
N GLY A 55 8.71 -3.19 -0.65
CA GLY A 55 9.43 -1.94 -0.41
C GLY A 55 9.17 -1.34 0.97
N ALA A 56 8.51 -2.04 1.89
CA ALA A 56 8.14 -1.53 3.21
C ALA A 56 9.36 -1.14 4.07
N THR A 57 10.53 -1.67 3.74
CA THR A 57 11.82 -1.36 4.38
C THR A 57 12.48 -0.09 3.81
N SER A 58 12.01 0.42 2.68
CA SER A 58 12.54 1.64 2.07
C SER A 58 11.97 2.89 2.73
N PRO A 59 12.81 3.87 3.13
CA PRO A 59 12.32 5.15 3.64
C PRO A 59 11.51 5.93 2.58
N SER A 60 11.74 5.65 1.30
CA SER A 60 11.05 6.28 0.16
C SER A 60 9.80 5.51 -0.29
N TYR A 61 9.42 4.43 0.40
CA TYR A 61 8.35 3.53 -0.03
C TYR A 61 7.06 4.25 -0.38
N TYR A 62 6.61 5.13 0.52
CA TYR A 62 5.35 5.83 0.38
C TYR A 62 5.33 6.74 -0.86
N ASP A 63 6.44 7.43 -1.10
CA ASP A 63 6.58 8.33 -2.24
C ASP A 63 6.72 7.59 -3.56
N ILE A 64 7.34 6.41 -3.58
CA ILE A 64 7.41 5.58 -4.79
C ILE A 64 6.03 4.96 -5.07
N ARG A 65 5.38 4.38 -4.04
CA ARG A 65 4.10 3.67 -4.19
C ARG A 65 3.01 4.55 -4.82
N LYS A 66 2.91 5.82 -4.43
CA LYS A 66 1.87 6.73 -4.94
C LYS A 66 2.00 7.07 -6.43
N ARG A 67 3.17 6.80 -7.04
CA ARG A 67 3.46 7.12 -8.46
C ARG A 67 3.04 6.01 -9.41
N MET A 68 2.90 4.78 -8.92
CA MET A 68 2.56 3.61 -9.76
C MET A 68 1.14 3.64 -10.36
N PRO A 69 0.07 4.08 -9.66
CA PRO A 69 -1.30 3.96 -10.18
C PRO A 69 -1.57 4.65 -11.53
N PRO A 70 -1.10 5.88 -11.80
CA PRO A 70 -1.27 6.52 -13.11
C PRO A 70 -0.69 5.70 -14.28
N TYR A 71 0.47 5.06 -14.07
CA TYR A 71 1.11 4.24 -15.10
C TYR A 71 0.33 2.95 -15.36
N LEU A 72 -0.11 2.26 -14.30
CA LEU A 72 -0.99 1.10 -14.43
C LEU A 72 -2.28 1.45 -15.17
N GLN A 73 -2.92 2.56 -14.80
CA GLN A 73 -4.14 3.03 -15.46
C GLN A 73 -3.88 3.31 -16.95
N SER A 74 -2.78 3.97 -17.30
CA SER A 74 -2.44 4.24 -18.70
C SER A 74 -2.21 2.97 -19.52
N ALA A 75 -1.61 1.93 -18.92
CA ALA A 75 -1.42 0.64 -19.57
C ALA A 75 -2.75 -0.10 -19.78
N PHE A 76 -3.61 -0.15 -18.76
CA PHE A 76 -4.92 -0.81 -18.87
C PHE A 76 -5.87 -0.12 -19.86
N LEU A 77 -5.75 1.20 -20.01
CA LEU A 77 -6.52 1.98 -20.99
C LEU A 77 -5.90 1.97 -22.39
N GLY A 78 -4.75 1.31 -22.60
CA GLY A 78 -4.05 1.28 -23.88
C GLY A 78 -3.45 2.62 -24.31
N LEU A 79 -3.36 3.60 -23.39
CA LEU A 79 -2.72 4.91 -23.64
C LEU A 79 -1.19 4.81 -23.67
N LYS A 80 -0.64 3.78 -23.01
CA LYS A 80 0.76 3.37 -23.06
C LYS A 80 0.83 1.86 -23.22
N THR A 81 1.86 1.37 -23.87
CA THR A 81 2.22 -0.05 -23.76
C THR A 81 2.68 -0.37 -22.34
N PRO A 82 2.64 -1.65 -21.90
CA PRO A 82 3.16 -2.04 -20.58
C PRO A 82 4.63 -1.62 -20.37
N ALA A 83 5.45 -1.69 -21.42
CA ALA A 83 6.87 -1.29 -21.35
C ALA A 83 7.03 0.22 -21.16
N GLU A 84 6.27 1.05 -21.87
CA GLU A 84 6.31 2.51 -21.72
C GLU A 84 5.78 2.97 -20.34
N ALA A 85 4.73 2.31 -19.85
CA ALA A 85 4.19 2.59 -18.54
C ALA A 85 5.21 2.25 -17.44
N LEU A 86 5.87 1.09 -17.53
CA LEU A 86 6.91 0.68 -16.59
C LEU A 86 8.10 1.64 -16.62
N ALA A 87 8.64 1.94 -17.80
CA ALA A 87 9.79 2.84 -17.94
C ALA A 87 9.50 4.27 -17.42
N GLY A 88 8.25 4.74 -17.55
CA GLY A 88 7.84 6.02 -16.98
C GLY A 88 7.79 5.99 -15.45
N PHE A 89 7.21 4.93 -14.87
CA PHE A 89 7.20 4.73 -13.43
C PHE A 89 8.61 4.64 -12.83
N GLU A 90 9.50 3.85 -13.45
CA GLU A 90 10.89 3.69 -13.02
C GLU A 90 11.62 5.03 -12.96
N ARG A 91 11.44 5.88 -13.99
CA ARG A 91 12.04 7.22 -14.02
C ARG A 91 11.59 8.11 -12.87
N GLU A 92 10.29 8.11 -12.56
CA GLU A 92 9.79 8.89 -11.41
C GLU A 92 10.25 8.31 -10.07
N ALA A 93 10.29 6.99 -9.94
CA ALA A 93 10.79 6.32 -8.74
C ALA A 93 12.28 6.64 -8.52
N GLU A 94 13.10 6.63 -9.56
CA GLU A 94 14.49 7.05 -9.49
C GLU A 94 14.64 8.50 -9.04
N GLY A 95 13.78 9.41 -9.52
CA GLY A 95 13.76 10.80 -9.06
C GLY A 95 13.57 10.90 -7.55
N VAL A 96 12.62 10.14 -7.00
CA VAL A 96 12.39 10.05 -5.54
C VAL A 96 13.62 9.53 -4.81
N LEU A 97 14.19 8.43 -5.29
CA LEU A 97 15.37 7.82 -4.66
C LEU A 97 16.59 8.77 -4.67
N ARG A 98 16.71 9.64 -5.66
CA ARG A 98 17.77 10.66 -5.77
C ARG A 98 17.47 11.93 -4.98
N GLY A 99 16.34 12.01 -4.25
CA GLY A 99 15.93 13.20 -3.52
C GLY A 99 15.41 14.34 -4.41
N GLN A 100 15.14 14.06 -5.68
CA GLN A 100 14.45 14.98 -6.58
C GLN A 100 12.95 14.85 -6.29
N LEU A 101 12.50 15.48 -5.21
CA LEU A 101 11.08 15.75 -5.06
C LEU A 101 10.70 16.67 -6.21
N ALA A 102 10.05 16.11 -7.23
CA ALA A 102 9.34 16.90 -8.23
C ALA A 102 8.36 17.78 -7.45
N SER A 103 8.73 19.04 -7.24
CA SER A 103 7.85 20.09 -6.79
C SER A 103 6.69 20.07 -7.78
N THR A 104 5.54 19.58 -7.34
CA THR A 104 4.27 19.87 -8.00
C THR A 104 4.23 21.37 -8.15
N GLN A 105 4.37 21.85 -9.38
CA GLN A 105 4.09 23.23 -9.73
C GLN A 105 2.72 23.55 -9.14
N SER A 106 2.69 24.49 -8.19
CA SER A 106 1.48 25.20 -7.84
C SER A 106 0.95 25.77 -9.16
N VAL A 107 -0.22 25.30 -9.57
CA VAL A 107 -0.96 25.94 -10.65
C VAL A 107 -1.34 27.31 -10.08
N ASP A 108 -0.59 28.34 -10.45
CA ASP A 108 -1.01 29.72 -10.28
C ASP A 108 -2.33 29.88 -11.04
N HIS A 109 -3.43 30.09 -10.31
CA HIS A 109 -4.64 30.62 -10.91
C HIS A 109 -4.40 32.10 -11.22
N PRO A 110 -4.43 32.51 -12.50
CA PRO A 110 -4.32 33.91 -12.83
C PRO A 110 -5.67 34.59 -12.55
N GLY A 111 -5.64 35.57 -11.65
CA GLY A 111 -6.49 36.76 -11.63
C GLY A 111 -8.01 36.59 -11.70
N GLU A 112 -8.69 36.82 -10.58
CA GLU A 112 -9.97 37.52 -10.62
C GLU A 112 -9.78 38.94 -10.11
N GLU A 113 -9.97 39.88 -11.04
CA GLU A 113 -10.00 41.32 -10.85
C GLU A 113 -11.12 41.75 -9.89
N SER A 114 -10.83 42.88 -9.24
CA SER A 114 -11.74 43.75 -8.51
C SER A 114 -13.16 43.85 -9.07
N ALA A 115 -14.16 43.62 -8.23
CA ALA A 115 -15.42 44.39 -8.22
C ALA A 115 -16.23 44.11 -6.94
N GLN A 116 -16.11 45.00 -5.94
CA GLN A 116 -17.19 45.82 -5.37
C GLN A 116 -16.75 46.44 -4.02
#